data_AF-A0A3D0KTD3-F1
#
_entry.id   AF-A0A3D0KTD3-F1
#
_cell.length_a   1.000
_cell.length_b   1.000
_cell.length_c   1.000
_cell.angle_alpha   90.00
_cell.angle_beta   90.00
_cell.angle_gamma   90.00
#
_symmetry.space_group_name_H-M   'P 1'
#
loop_
_entity.id
_entity.type
_entity.pdbx_description
1 polymer ?
#
loop_
_entity_poly.entity_id
_entity_poly.type
_entity_poly.pdbx_seq_one_letter_code
_entity_poly.pdbx_strand_id
1 'polypeptide(L)'
;MQHPNTASPSGNAASADNRHQTGSDDTGVDAGHNQDHHRGKAARDEWLFAPDLPIGNNPLFEWPLNARRILTYYRDYWLTVSEVSIFFVLAVAGWFALRGVLEGAAVLSAGWVLAVWALNLAVVLVFAGGFHLFFYQLRAQGTDLKYVPQFGHRGGSRFTFGSQVRDNMFWSLASGVSVWTGYLVFLLWAHAQGWTPAITVTAQPVTFIVVALFTGPWIA
;
A
#
# COMPACT_ATOMS: atom_id res chain seq x y z
N MET A 1 -12.23 -49.88 51.87
CA MET A 1 -11.18 -50.85 51.48
C MET A 1 -9.84 -50.13 51.58
N GLN A 2 -8.99 -50.64 52.49
CA GLN A 2 -7.54 -50.45 52.67
C GLN A 2 -6.98 -49.04 53.01
N HIS A 3 -6.54 -48.91 54.27
CA HIS A 3 -5.61 -47.94 54.91
C HIS A 3 -4.12 -48.25 54.55
N PRO A 4 -3.06 -47.69 55.19
CA PRO A 4 -2.58 -46.29 55.38
C PRO A 4 -1.01 -46.16 55.20
N ASN A 5 -0.42 -44.96 55.35
CA ASN A 5 0.88 -44.64 56.02
C ASN A 5 1.33 -43.21 55.65
N THR A 6 1.42 -42.20 56.53
CA THR A 6 2.35 -41.91 57.67
C THR A 6 3.83 -41.72 57.28
N ALA A 7 4.33 -40.48 57.45
CA ALA A 7 5.53 -40.10 58.23
C ALA A 7 6.09 -38.71 57.78
N SER A 8 6.13 -37.76 58.72
CA SER A 8 7.08 -36.62 58.77
C SER A 8 8.25 -37.02 59.70
N PRO A 9 9.19 -36.16 60.16
CA PRO A 9 9.80 -34.91 59.66
C PRO A 9 11.37 -34.93 59.75
N SER A 10 12.04 -33.88 59.27
CA SER A 10 13.33 -33.28 59.76
C SER A 10 13.94 -32.49 58.60
N GLY A 11 14.39 -31.24 58.70
CA GLY A 11 14.99 -30.52 59.82
C GLY A 11 16.48 -30.33 59.50
N ASN A 12 16.88 -29.20 58.92
CA ASN A 12 18.03 -28.45 59.41
C ASN A 12 18.18 -27.07 58.78
N ALA A 13 18.42 -26.08 59.64
CA ALA A 13 18.84 -24.73 59.34
C ALA A 13 20.23 -24.52 59.96
N ALA A 14 21.17 -23.92 59.21
CA ALA A 14 22.37 -23.19 59.68
C ALA A 14 23.08 -22.66 58.43
N SER A 15 23.25 -21.36 58.16
CA SER A 15 23.91 -20.26 58.90
C SER A 15 25.44 -20.33 58.86
N ALA A 16 26.03 -19.42 58.07
CA ALA A 16 27.34 -18.76 58.26
C ALA A 16 27.37 -17.63 57.20
N ASP A 17 27.05 -16.37 57.49
CA ASP A 17 27.79 -15.36 58.26
C ASP A 17 29.30 -15.32 57.93
N ASN A 18 29.71 -14.25 57.26
CA ASN A 18 31.07 -13.74 57.35
C ASN A 18 31.03 -12.21 57.20
N ARG A 19 31.19 -11.52 58.32
CA ARG A 19 31.28 -10.07 58.44
C ARG A 19 32.72 -9.69 58.84
N HIS A 20 33.14 -8.53 58.34
CA HIS A 20 34.28 -7.70 58.72
C HIS A 20 35.67 -7.95 58.11
N GLN A 21 36.05 -7.04 57.21
CA GLN A 21 37.30 -6.28 57.32
C GLN A 21 36.99 -4.78 57.22
N THR A 22 37.59 -4.01 58.12
CA THR A 22 37.55 -2.56 58.24
C THR A 22 38.86 -1.93 57.78
N GLY A 23 38.78 -0.74 57.19
CA GLY A 23 39.83 0.28 57.26
C GLY A 23 40.65 0.52 55.99
N SER A 24 40.41 1.66 55.30
CA SER A 24 41.25 2.87 55.38
C SER A 24 40.97 3.81 54.20
N ASP A 25 41.13 5.09 54.46
CA ASP A 25 40.77 6.24 53.63
C ASP A 25 41.48 6.26 52.27
N ASP A 26 40.76 6.65 51.21
CA ASP A 26 41.34 7.54 50.20
C ASP A 26 40.26 8.45 49.58
N THR A 27 40.50 9.74 49.69
CA THR A 27 39.69 10.84 49.18
C THR A 27 40.19 11.22 47.79
N GLY A 28 39.38 11.03 46.76
CA GLY A 28 39.79 11.38 45.39
C GLY A 28 38.65 11.51 44.40
N VAL A 29 38.03 12.70 44.38
CA VAL A 29 37.49 13.41 43.20
C VAL A 29 36.82 12.57 42.10
N ASP A 30 35.48 12.50 42.10
CA ASP A 30 34.70 12.33 40.88
C ASP A 30 33.51 13.29 40.88
N ALA A 31 33.74 14.47 40.30
CA ALA A 31 32.70 15.43 39.97
C ALA A 31 32.49 15.34 38.45
N GLY A 32 31.40 14.69 38.08
CA GLY A 32 31.09 14.37 36.70
C GLY A 32 30.86 15.58 35.80
N HIS A 33 30.85 15.31 34.51
CA HIS A 33 30.12 16.03 33.46
C HIS A 33 30.10 15.14 32.21
N ASN A 34 29.45 13.96 32.31
CA ASN A 34 29.07 13.23 31.11
C ASN A 34 27.74 13.80 30.61
N GLN A 35 27.81 14.93 29.91
CA GLN A 35 26.69 15.46 29.13
C GLN A 35 26.57 14.65 27.84
N ASP A 36 26.14 13.40 27.98
CA ASP A 36 25.50 12.68 26.90
C ASP A 36 24.17 13.40 26.64
N HIS A 37 24.19 14.36 25.72
CA HIS A 37 22.98 14.93 25.16
C HIS A 37 22.07 13.77 24.78
N HIS A 38 20.91 13.72 25.43
CA HIS A 38 19.84 12.76 25.21
C HIS A 38 19.45 12.70 23.72
N ARG A 39 20.21 11.92 22.94
CA ARG A 39 19.77 11.36 21.69
C ARG A 39 18.67 10.39 22.10
N GLY A 40 17.43 10.80 21.83
CA GLY A 40 16.22 10.07 22.19
C GLY A 40 16.44 8.58 22.01
N LYS A 41 16.36 7.87 23.13
CA LYS A 41 16.50 6.43 23.25
C LYS A 41 15.63 5.79 22.16
N ALA A 42 16.27 5.16 21.17
CA ALA A 42 15.67 4.62 19.97
C ALA A 42 14.36 3.87 20.29
N ALA A 43 13.25 4.32 19.71
CA ALA A 43 12.09 3.47 19.53
C ALA A 43 12.59 2.23 18.78
N ARG A 44 12.27 1.04 19.29
CA ARG A 44 12.68 -0.23 18.68
C ARG A 44 12.36 -0.19 17.18
N ASP A 45 13.32 -0.64 16.36
CA ASP A 45 13.27 -0.92 14.92
C ASP A 45 12.06 -1.81 14.53
N GLU A 46 10.83 -1.32 14.68
CA GLU A 46 9.62 -2.03 14.25
C GLU A 46 9.44 -1.90 12.73
N TRP A 47 10.02 -0.84 12.14
CA TRP A 47 9.88 -0.50 10.73
C TRP A 47 11.27 -0.44 10.07
N LEU A 48 11.50 -1.17 8.97
CA LEU A 48 12.78 -1.08 8.24
C LEU A 48 12.93 0.23 7.46
N PHE A 49 11.80 0.81 7.05
CA PHE A 49 11.74 2.10 6.38
C PHE A 49 10.73 3.00 7.08
N ALA A 50 11.07 4.27 7.27
CA ALA A 50 10.15 5.31 7.69
C ALA A 50 10.45 6.57 6.88
N PRO A 51 9.44 7.20 6.24
CA PRO A 51 9.65 8.45 5.51
C PRO A 51 9.98 9.59 6.47
N ASP A 52 10.64 10.62 5.96
CA ASP A 52 10.87 11.85 6.71
C ASP A 52 9.54 12.52 7.09
N LEU A 53 9.39 12.84 8.38
CA LEU A 53 8.19 13.48 8.92
C LEU A 53 8.44 14.98 9.19
N PRO A 54 7.41 15.83 9.00
CA PRO A 54 6.05 15.51 8.59
C PRO A 54 5.93 15.28 7.08
N ILE A 55 5.04 14.36 6.69
CA ILE A 55 4.65 14.20 5.28
C ILE A 55 3.98 15.51 4.84
N GLY A 56 4.48 16.12 3.77
CA GLY A 56 3.91 17.35 3.22
C GLY A 56 2.49 17.13 2.71
N ASN A 57 1.62 18.11 2.94
CA ASN A 57 0.25 18.08 2.41
C ASN A 57 0.22 18.67 0.99
N ASN A 58 -0.86 18.39 0.26
CA ASN A 58 -1.12 19.10 -0.98
C ASN A 58 -1.29 20.62 -0.69
N PRO A 59 -0.49 21.51 -1.31
CA PRO A 59 -0.52 22.94 -1.04
C PRO A 59 -1.85 23.62 -1.41
N LEU A 60 -2.74 22.93 -2.12
CA LEU A 60 -4.12 23.39 -2.34
C LEU A 60 -4.92 23.47 -1.03
N PHE A 61 -4.58 22.65 -0.03
CA PHE A 61 -5.25 22.61 1.27
C PHE A 61 -4.46 23.33 2.37
N GLU A 62 -3.39 24.03 2.02
CA GLU A 62 -2.60 24.82 2.95
C GLU A 62 -3.03 26.29 2.90
N TRP A 63 -3.23 26.90 4.07
CA TRP A 63 -3.51 28.32 4.19
C TRP A 63 -2.28 29.07 4.74
N PRO A 64 -1.92 30.25 4.18
CA PRO A 64 -2.54 30.92 3.04
C PRO A 64 -2.23 30.24 1.70
N LEU A 65 -3.17 30.33 0.76
CA LEU A 65 -2.99 29.78 -0.58
C LEU A 65 -1.77 30.40 -1.26
N ASN A 66 -0.87 29.55 -1.74
CA ASN A 66 0.33 29.97 -2.48
C ASN A 66 0.27 29.42 -3.91
N ALA A 67 -0.12 30.27 -4.86
CA ALA A 67 -0.30 29.89 -6.27
C ALA A 67 0.96 29.27 -6.89
N ARG A 68 2.16 29.76 -6.52
CA ARG A 68 3.43 29.20 -7.01
C ARG A 68 3.64 27.78 -6.49
N ARG A 69 3.39 27.51 -5.21
CA ARG A 69 3.51 26.16 -4.63
C ARG A 69 2.49 25.22 -5.24
N ILE A 70 1.24 25.66 -5.40
CA ILE A 70 0.17 24.88 -6.05
C ILE A 70 0.55 24.51 -7.49
N LEU A 71 0.99 25.48 -8.29
CA LEU A 71 1.37 25.24 -9.68
C LEU A 71 2.59 24.32 -9.79
N THR A 72 3.59 24.50 -8.91
CA THR A 72 4.79 23.64 -8.88
C THR A 72 4.41 22.21 -8.52
N TYR A 73 3.57 22.03 -7.50
CA TYR A 73 3.06 20.72 -7.07
C TYR A 73 2.32 20.00 -8.20
N TYR A 74 1.34 20.66 -8.83
CA TYR A 74 0.58 20.03 -9.92
C TYR A 74 1.39 19.84 -11.20
N ARG A 75 2.36 20.72 -11.49
CA ARG A 75 3.32 20.50 -12.57
C ARG A 75 4.09 19.21 -12.32
N ASP A 76 4.68 19.05 -11.14
CA ASP A 76 5.50 17.87 -10.82
C ASP A 76 4.63 16.61 -10.78
N TYR A 77 3.44 16.72 -10.22
CA TYR A 77 2.44 15.65 -10.20
C TYR A 77 2.06 15.15 -11.61
N TRP A 78 1.93 16.03 -12.60
CA TRP A 78 1.56 15.67 -13.97
C TRP A 78 2.74 15.38 -14.91
N LEU A 79 3.88 16.04 -14.71
CA LEU A 79 5.00 16.03 -15.65
C LEU A 79 6.20 15.18 -15.18
N THR A 80 6.13 14.57 -14.00
CA THR A 80 7.09 13.53 -13.57
C THR A 80 6.48 12.14 -13.75
N VAL A 81 7.31 11.10 -13.65
CA VAL A 81 6.82 9.71 -13.59
C VAL A 81 6.12 9.51 -12.24
N SER A 82 4.84 9.83 -12.23
CA SER A 82 3.91 9.67 -11.11
C SER A 82 2.83 8.65 -11.46
N GLU A 83 2.10 8.20 -10.45
CA GLU A 83 0.90 7.37 -10.64
C GLU A 83 -0.08 7.98 -11.64
N VAL A 84 -0.30 9.29 -11.60
CA VAL A 84 -1.19 9.99 -12.54
C VAL A 84 -0.66 9.99 -13.96
N SER A 85 0.64 10.20 -14.16
CA SER A 85 1.23 10.10 -15.50
C SER A 85 1.08 8.69 -16.09
N ILE A 86 1.25 7.66 -15.24
CA ILE A 86 1.09 6.24 -15.64
C ILE A 86 -0.38 5.95 -15.99
N PHE A 87 -1.32 6.36 -15.13
CA PHE A 87 -2.75 6.17 -15.38
C PHE A 87 -3.26 6.98 -16.55
N PHE A 88 -2.73 8.17 -16.81
CA PHE A 88 -3.06 8.95 -17.99
C PHE A 88 -2.62 8.23 -19.27
N VAL A 89 -1.38 7.71 -19.30
CA VAL A 89 -0.90 6.89 -20.42
C VAL A 89 -1.78 5.65 -20.60
N LEU A 90 -2.17 4.98 -19.51
CA LEU A 90 -3.08 3.83 -19.58
C LEU A 90 -4.48 4.20 -20.05
N ALA A 91 -5.02 5.36 -19.68
CA ALA A 91 -6.30 5.83 -20.16
C ALA A 91 -6.27 6.09 -21.66
N VAL A 92 -5.20 6.73 -22.17
CA VAL A 92 -5.00 6.96 -23.61
C VAL A 92 -4.83 5.62 -24.35
N ALA A 93 -3.98 4.72 -23.84
CA ALA A 93 -3.78 3.41 -24.43
C ALA A 93 -5.08 2.57 -24.43
N GLY A 94 -5.82 2.60 -23.33
CA GLY A 94 -7.12 1.94 -23.18
C GLY A 94 -8.15 2.48 -24.15
N TRP A 95 -8.21 3.80 -24.35
CA TRP A 95 -9.06 4.42 -25.37
C TRP A 95 -8.74 3.90 -26.77
N PHE A 96 -7.45 3.86 -27.16
CA PHE A 96 -7.05 3.34 -28.46
C PHE A 96 -7.27 1.84 -28.62
N ALA A 97 -7.19 1.06 -27.54
CA ALA A 97 -7.52 -0.36 -27.56
C ALA A 97 -9.03 -0.60 -27.70
N LEU A 98 -9.86 0.24 -27.07
CA LEU A 98 -11.31 0.09 -27.04
C LEU A 98 -12.01 0.72 -28.24
N ARG A 99 -11.48 1.77 -28.88
CA ARG A 99 -12.19 2.52 -29.94
C ARG A 99 -12.83 1.63 -31.03
N GLY A 100 -12.13 0.58 -31.48
CA GLY A 100 -12.65 -0.34 -32.50
C GLY A 100 -13.63 -1.38 -31.95
N VAL A 101 -13.51 -1.71 -30.66
CA VAL A 101 -14.45 -2.59 -29.94
C VAL A 101 -15.78 -1.88 -29.68
N LEU A 102 -15.77 -0.55 -29.60
CA LEU A 102 -16.95 0.28 -29.34
C LEU A 102 -17.82 0.53 -30.58
N GLU A 103 -17.35 0.19 -31.78
CA GLU A 103 -18.14 0.26 -33.01
C GLU A 103 -19.32 -0.73 -32.94
N GLY A 104 -20.49 -0.23 -32.54
CA GLY A 104 -21.70 -1.05 -32.34
C GLY A 104 -22.03 -1.39 -30.88
N ALA A 105 -21.40 -0.73 -29.90
CA ALA A 105 -21.66 -0.95 -28.48
C ALA A 105 -23.13 -0.71 -28.04
N ALA A 106 -23.98 -0.12 -28.90
CA ALA A 106 -25.42 0.04 -28.65
C ALA A 106 -26.16 -1.31 -28.57
N VAL A 107 -25.64 -2.35 -29.25
CA VAL A 107 -26.15 -3.72 -29.16
C VAL A 107 -25.22 -4.54 -28.27
N LEU A 108 -25.74 -5.04 -27.16
CA LEU A 108 -24.98 -5.96 -26.30
C LEU A 108 -24.66 -7.24 -27.07
N SER A 109 -23.38 -7.58 -27.17
CA SER A 109 -22.93 -8.84 -27.74
C SER A 109 -21.80 -9.42 -26.92
N ALA A 110 -21.74 -10.76 -26.85
CA ALA A 110 -20.69 -11.43 -26.11
C ALA A 110 -19.29 -11.08 -26.65
N GLY A 111 -19.15 -10.81 -27.95
CA GLY A 111 -17.87 -10.51 -28.59
C GLY A 111 -17.17 -9.29 -27.99
N TRP A 112 -17.84 -8.13 -27.98
CA TRP A 112 -17.22 -6.91 -27.45
C TRP A 112 -17.15 -6.92 -25.92
N VAL A 113 -18.12 -7.52 -25.23
CA VAL A 113 -18.09 -7.69 -23.77
C VAL A 113 -16.88 -8.53 -23.34
N LEU A 114 -16.62 -9.65 -24.02
CA LEU A 114 -15.46 -10.49 -23.75
C LEU A 114 -14.14 -9.81 -24.15
N ALA A 115 -14.15 -8.98 -25.19
CA ALA A 115 -12.97 -8.17 -25.55
C ALA A 115 -12.63 -7.16 -24.45
N VAL A 116 -13.63 -6.44 -23.91
CA VAL A 116 -13.43 -5.53 -22.76
C VAL A 116 -12.93 -6.30 -21.53
N TRP A 117 -13.54 -7.45 -21.24
CA TRP A 117 -13.12 -8.32 -20.13
C TRP A 117 -11.66 -8.76 -20.28
N ALA A 118 -11.26 -9.21 -21.47
CA ALA A 118 -9.90 -9.66 -21.75
C ALA A 118 -8.87 -8.52 -21.63
N LEU A 119 -9.22 -7.30 -22.07
CA LEU A 119 -8.38 -6.12 -21.90
C LEU A 119 -8.20 -5.78 -20.41
N ASN A 120 -9.28 -5.77 -19.62
CA ASN A 120 -9.20 -5.54 -18.19
C ASN A 120 -8.36 -6.62 -17.48
N LEU A 121 -8.54 -7.89 -17.86
CA LEU A 121 -7.75 -9.00 -17.34
C LEU A 121 -6.26 -8.80 -17.66
N ALA A 122 -5.92 -8.42 -18.88
CA ALA A 122 -4.54 -8.16 -19.31
C ALA A 122 -3.91 -7.02 -18.50
N VAL A 123 -4.63 -5.92 -18.28
CA VAL A 123 -4.15 -4.79 -17.47
C VAL A 123 -3.85 -5.24 -16.04
N VAL A 124 -4.76 -5.96 -15.39
CA VAL A 124 -4.55 -6.44 -14.01
C VAL A 124 -3.37 -7.43 -13.94
N LEU A 125 -3.25 -8.35 -14.91
CA LEU A 125 -2.13 -9.29 -14.95
C LEU A 125 -0.78 -8.57 -15.14
N VAL A 126 -0.71 -7.61 -16.05
CA VAL A 126 0.53 -6.88 -16.33
C VAL A 126 0.95 -6.04 -15.13
N PHE A 127 0.03 -5.26 -14.55
CA PHE A 127 0.39 -4.33 -13.47
C PHE A 127 0.42 -5.01 -12.10
N ALA A 128 -0.70 -5.55 -11.64
CA ALA A 128 -0.75 -6.17 -10.31
C ALA A 128 0.07 -7.47 -10.28
N GLY A 129 -0.03 -8.31 -11.32
CA GLY A 129 0.80 -9.50 -11.44
C GLY A 129 2.28 -9.17 -11.62
N GLY A 130 2.61 -8.17 -12.45
CA GLY A 130 3.98 -7.69 -12.63
C GLY A 130 4.60 -7.15 -11.36
N PHE A 131 3.88 -6.31 -10.60
CA PHE A 131 4.34 -5.84 -9.30
C PHE A 131 4.49 -6.97 -8.30
N HIS A 132 3.56 -7.92 -8.28
CA HIS A 132 3.68 -9.08 -7.39
C HIS A 132 4.93 -9.91 -7.74
N LEU A 133 5.19 -10.14 -9.02
CA LEU A 133 6.39 -10.82 -9.49
C LEU A 133 7.65 -10.04 -9.10
N PHE A 134 7.69 -8.74 -9.39
CA PHE A 134 8.84 -7.87 -9.13
C PHE A 134 9.20 -7.78 -7.64
N PHE A 135 8.22 -7.48 -6.78
CA PHE A 135 8.45 -7.24 -5.36
C PHE A 135 8.56 -8.52 -4.52
N TYR A 136 7.76 -9.55 -4.81
CA TYR A 136 7.66 -10.72 -3.91
C TYR A 136 8.43 -11.94 -4.42
N GLN A 137 8.40 -12.20 -5.73
CA GLN A 137 9.05 -13.38 -6.30
C GLN A 137 10.50 -13.10 -6.67
N LEU A 138 10.75 -12.05 -7.45
CA LEU A 138 12.10 -11.63 -7.86
C LEU A 138 12.81 -10.86 -6.74
N ARG A 139 12.05 -10.25 -5.83
CA ARG A 139 12.57 -9.41 -4.73
C ARG A 139 13.55 -8.35 -5.22
N ALA A 140 13.27 -7.77 -6.39
CA ALA A 140 14.20 -6.88 -7.07
C ALA A 140 14.50 -5.60 -6.25
N GLN A 141 13.55 -5.15 -5.41
CA GLN A 141 13.72 -4.03 -4.49
C GLN A 141 14.26 -4.45 -3.10
N GLY A 142 14.35 -5.74 -2.80
CA GLY A 142 14.73 -6.21 -1.46
C GLY A 142 13.80 -5.69 -0.37
N THR A 143 14.37 -5.06 0.66
CA THR A 143 13.63 -4.50 1.81
C THR A 143 13.80 -2.99 1.97
N ASP A 144 14.41 -2.30 1.00
CA ASP A 144 14.91 -0.93 1.15
C ASP A 144 13.81 0.10 1.47
N LEU A 145 12.63 -0.05 0.86
CA LEU A 145 11.45 0.80 1.11
C LEU A 145 10.35 0.06 1.86
N LYS A 146 10.69 -1.08 2.47
CA LYS A 146 9.69 -1.94 3.09
C LYS A 146 9.49 -1.50 4.53
N TYR A 147 8.25 -1.29 4.91
CA TYR A 147 7.89 -1.01 6.28
C TYR A 147 8.20 -2.20 7.21
N VAL A 148 7.70 -3.38 6.88
CA VAL A 148 7.74 -4.58 7.75
C VAL A 148 8.55 -5.69 7.07
N PRO A 149 9.50 -6.37 7.74
CA PRO A 149 10.43 -7.30 7.09
C PRO A 149 9.75 -8.51 6.43
N GLN A 150 8.66 -9.03 7.00
CA GLN A 150 8.04 -10.30 6.61
C GLN A 150 7.45 -10.24 5.19
N PHE A 151 7.76 -11.22 4.34
CA PHE A 151 7.21 -11.35 2.99
C PHE A 151 5.99 -12.27 2.98
N GLY A 152 4.81 -11.66 2.86
CA GLY A 152 3.54 -12.35 2.78
C GLY A 152 3.12 -13.04 4.08
N HIS A 153 1.85 -13.42 4.16
CA HIS A 153 1.37 -14.27 5.24
C HIS A 153 1.64 -15.74 4.89
N ARG A 154 2.19 -16.49 5.85
CA ARG A 154 2.23 -17.94 5.75
C ARG A 154 0.78 -18.44 5.80
N GLY A 155 0.42 -19.32 4.86
CA GLY A 155 -0.94 -19.77 4.62
C GLY A 155 -1.67 -20.31 5.86
N GLY A 156 -2.96 -20.58 5.72
CA GLY A 156 -3.79 -21.08 6.81
C GLY A 156 -5.26 -21.17 6.38
N SER A 157 -6.11 -21.66 7.27
CA SER A 157 -7.55 -21.83 7.04
C SER A 157 -8.30 -20.54 6.70
N ARG A 158 -7.66 -19.38 6.89
CA ARG A 158 -8.19 -18.06 6.51
C ARG A 158 -8.24 -17.82 4.99
N PHE A 159 -7.55 -18.62 4.19
CA PHE A 159 -7.50 -18.49 2.72
C PHE A 159 -8.24 -19.64 2.05
N THR A 160 -9.08 -19.34 1.07
CA THR A 160 -9.88 -20.30 0.29
C THR A 160 -9.02 -21.39 -0.34
N PHE A 161 -7.84 -21.04 -0.86
CA PHE A 161 -6.89 -21.95 -1.50
C PHE A 161 -5.65 -22.23 -0.62
N GLY A 162 -5.73 -21.93 0.68
CA GLY A 162 -4.63 -22.10 1.63
C GLY A 162 -3.39 -21.23 1.35
N SER A 163 -3.48 -20.28 0.41
CA SER A 163 -2.39 -19.39 0.01
C SER A 163 -2.93 -18.01 -0.32
N GLN A 164 -2.39 -16.99 0.34
CA GLN A 164 -2.75 -15.59 0.12
C GLN A 164 -2.62 -15.18 -1.36
N VAL A 165 -1.56 -15.64 -2.03
CA VAL A 165 -1.30 -15.28 -3.42
C VAL A 165 -2.36 -15.89 -4.34
N ARG A 166 -2.70 -17.17 -4.13
CA ARG A 166 -3.71 -17.86 -4.94
C ARG A 166 -5.09 -17.24 -4.75
N ASP A 167 -5.46 -16.94 -3.51
CA ASP A 167 -6.70 -16.24 -3.19
C ASP A 167 -6.75 -14.87 -3.87
N ASN A 168 -5.72 -14.06 -3.69
CA ASN A 168 -5.66 -12.73 -4.29
C ASN A 168 -5.76 -12.81 -5.81
N MET A 169 -5.04 -13.74 -6.45
CA MET A 169 -5.12 -13.94 -7.90
C MET A 169 -6.52 -14.35 -8.33
N PHE A 170 -7.09 -15.39 -7.72
CA PHE A 170 -8.41 -15.88 -8.11
C PHE A 170 -9.50 -14.83 -7.88
N TRP A 171 -9.59 -14.26 -6.68
CA TRP A 171 -10.64 -13.31 -6.35
C TRP A 171 -10.50 -11.99 -7.12
N SER A 172 -9.28 -11.53 -7.39
CA SER A 172 -9.10 -10.32 -8.23
C SER A 172 -9.44 -10.59 -9.69
N LEU A 173 -8.94 -11.68 -10.27
CA LEU A 173 -9.08 -11.95 -11.71
C LEU A 173 -10.45 -12.53 -12.08
N ALA A 174 -11.04 -13.39 -11.24
CA ALA A 174 -12.33 -14.00 -11.53
C ALA A 174 -13.50 -13.12 -11.07
N SER A 175 -13.42 -12.54 -9.86
CA SER A 175 -14.50 -11.71 -9.31
C SER A 175 -14.29 -10.23 -9.63
N GLY A 176 -13.19 -9.63 -9.19
CA GLY A 176 -12.94 -8.19 -9.34
C GLY A 176 -13.00 -7.71 -10.78
N VAL A 177 -12.24 -8.35 -11.69
CA VAL A 177 -12.24 -8.01 -13.12
C VAL A 177 -13.61 -8.19 -13.74
N SER A 178 -14.35 -9.25 -13.40
CA SER A 178 -15.68 -9.51 -13.97
C SER A 178 -16.71 -8.47 -13.51
N VAL A 179 -16.72 -8.12 -12.22
CA VAL A 179 -17.64 -7.12 -11.66
C VAL A 179 -17.36 -5.73 -12.26
N TRP A 180 -16.09 -5.29 -12.27
CA TRP A 180 -15.72 -4.01 -12.89
C TRP A 180 -16.02 -4.03 -14.39
N THR A 181 -15.74 -5.13 -15.10
CA THR A 181 -16.09 -5.22 -16.53
C THR A 181 -17.59 -5.07 -16.76
N GLY A 182 -18.44 -5.72 -15.95
CA GLY A 182 -19.88 -5.56 -16.05
C GLY A 182 -20.34 -4.11 -15.88
N TYR A 183 -19.77 -3.41 -14.88
CA TYR A 183 -20.02 -1.98 -14.67
C TYR A 183 -19.58 -1.12 -15.86
N LEU A 184 -18.37 -1.36 -16.39
CA LEU A 184 -17.83 -0.61 -17.52
C LEU A 184 -18.64 -0.86 -18.80
N VAL A 185 -18.99 -2.12 -19.08
CA VAL A 185 -19.85 -2.53 -20.20
C VAL A 185 -21.20 -1.82 -20.11
N PHE A 186 -21.81 -1.77 -18.92
CA PHE A 186 -23.05 -1.04 -18.71
C PHE A 186 -22.92 0.45 -19.03
N LEU A 187 -21.85 1.11 -18.54
CA LEU A 187 -21.62 2.53 -18.83
C LEU A 187 -21.40 2.80 -20.32
N LEU A 188 -20.61 1.97 -21.01
CA LEU A 188 -20.34 2.09 -22.44
C LEU A 188 -21.60 1.85 -23.28
N TRP A 189 -22.39 0.84 -22.91
CA TRP A 189 -23.67 0.57 -23.54
C TRP A 189 -24.65 1.72 -23.32
N ALA A 190 -24.82 2.21 -22.09
CA ALA A 190 -25.69 3.35 -21.78
C ALA A 190 -25.26 4.62 -22.55
N HIS A 191 -23.95 4.82 -22.70
CA HIS A 191 -23.41 5.90 -23.52
C HIS A 191 -23.77 5.74 -24.99
N ALA A 192 -23.63 4.53 -25.55
CA ALA A 192 -24.01 4.24 -26.93
C ALA A 192 -25.53 4.36 -27.20
N GLN A 193 -26.36 4.18 -26.17
CA GLN A 193 -27.81 4.48 -26.22
C GLN A 193 -28.14 5.98 -26.16
N GLY A 194 -27.14 6.84 -25.94
CA GLY A 194 -27.33 8.28 -25.79
C GLY A 194 -27.87 8.73 -24.43
N TRP A 195 -27.82 7.86 -23.41
CA TRP A 195 -28.32 8.21 -22.06
C TRP A 195 -27.36 9.12 -21.29
N THR A 196 -26.09 9.17 -21.70
CA THR A 196 -25.07 10.00 -21.06
C THR A 196 -24.46 10.98 -22.08
N PRO A 197 -24.30 12.26 -21.71
CA PRO A 197 -23.68 13.25 -22.59
C PRO A 197 -22.19 12.92 -22.82
N ALA A 198 -21.71 13.10 -24.05
CA ALA A 198 -20.30 12.95 -24.40
C ALA A 198 -19.57 14.29 -24.23
N ILE A 199 -18.44 14.29 -23.52
CA ILE A 199 -17.48 15.40 -23.57
C ILE A 199 -16.42 15.06 -24.61
N THR A 200 -16.40 15.81 -25.71
CA THR A 200 -15.40 15.63 -26.77
C THR A 200 -14.42 16.79 -26.79
N VAL A 201 -13.19 16.50 -27.20
CA VAL A 201 -12.14 17.51 -27.35
C VAL A 201 -12.55 18.59 -28.37
N THR A 202 -13.28 18.22 -29.42
CA THR A 202 -13.70 19.13 -30.49
C THR A 202 -14.87 20.01 -30.11
N ALA A 203 -15.86 19.49 -29.38
CA ALA A 203 -17.05 20.26 -28.99
C ALA A 203 -16.82 21.10 -27.73
N GLN A 204 -16.03 20.58 -26.77
CA GLN A 204 -15.88 21.18 -25.44
C GLN A 204 -14.41 21.10 -24.97
N PRO A 205 -13.46 21.70 -25.71
CA PRO A 205 -12.02 21.56 -25.42
C PRO A 205 -11.65 22.03 -24.00
N VAL A 206 -12.23 23.14 -23.55
CA VAL A 206 -11.96 23.67 -22.21
C VAL A 206 -12.48 22.72 -21.12
N THR A 207 -13.73 22.28 -21.22
CA THR A 207 -14.31 21.33 -20.25
C THR A 207 -13.53 20.02 -20.22
N PHE A 208 -13.15 19.50 -21.39
CA PHE A 208 -12.35 18.28 -21.50
C PHE A 208 -10.99 18.44 -20.77
N ILE A 209 -10.27 19.53 -21.03
CA ILE A 209 -8.97 19.81 -20.39
C ILE A 209 -9.13 19.96 -18.87
N VAL A 210 -10.13 20.71 -18.42
CA VAL A 210 -10.39 20.90 -16.99
C VAL A 210 -10.68 19.56 -16.33
N VAL A 211 -11.62 18.77 -16.86
CA VAL A 211 -11.94 17.44 -16.31
C VAL A 211 -10.69 16.56 -16.29
N ALA A 212 -9.94 16.48 -17.39
CA ALA A 212 -8.73 15.66 -17.47
C ALA A 212 -7.69 16.06 -16.41
N LEU A 213 -7.44 17.35 -16.21
CA LEU A 213 -6.49 17.85 -15.20
C LEU A 213 -6.98 17.64 -13.77
N PHE A 214 -8.29 17.71 -13.54
CA PHE A 214 -8.91 17.49 -12.24
C PHE A 214 -9.13 16.02 -11.90
N THR A 215 -8.96 15.08 -12.83
CA THR A 215 -8.99 13.64 -12.53
C THR A 215 -7.87 13.23 -11.57
N GLY A 216 -6.68 13.84 -11.72
CA GLY A 216 -5.49 13.54 -10.92
C GLY A 216 -5.71 13.69 -9.40
N PRO A 217 -6.16 14.84 -8.88
CA PRO A 217 -6.42 15.04 -7.46
C PRO A 217 -7.24 13.96 -6.72
N TRP A 218 -8.06 13.17 -7.42
CA TRP A 218 -8.87 12.10 -6.83
C TRP A 218 -8.20 10.72 -6.83
N ILE A 219 -7.02 10.63 -7.44
CA ILE A 219 -6.23 9.40 -7.57
C ILE A 219 -5.14 9.32 -6.46
N ALA A 220 -4.78 10.45 -5.84
CA ALA A 220 -3.78 10.54 -4.77
C ALA A 220 -4.37 10.49 -3.36
#